data_AF-A0A966J7C4-F1
#
_entry.id   AF-A0A966J7C4-F1
#
_cell.length_a   1.000
_cell.length_b   1.000
_cell.length_c   1.000
_cell.angle_alpha   90.00
_cell.angle_beta   90.00
_cell.angle_gamma   90.00
#
_symmetry.space_group_name_H-M   'P 1'
#
loop_
_entity.id
_entity.type
_entity.pdbx_description
1 polymer ?
#
loop_
_entity_poly.entity_id
_entity_poly.type
_entity_poly.pdbx_seq_one_letter_code
_entity_poly.pdbx_strand_id
1 'polypeptide(L)'
;MGPTPLTRSAFMHTITLARFARRLAVLGAAVTAAAVPISPLAAQWSTTYEQFYLQAPHNWTFRTNYQHADRLFNAFDYGHAILYETLWRFPDAPASRLEVDRYNDLTQKVLIKPPRIPLEESAIEPKYAQLAPEAKVMFDWAHLLHRQLYDVLADERLTWEQRDAEVARLVRYYRSRPDLAFSSKPKSMKLMQEQPYSLAFRKTYPKFNGLIWGYHWLQMGLYEPLMVGATRTEKQALVRATVARFFQMLNDVPRSLPHQMPMTVAVAPKFAARYPEASIIFDNLHSMHDVVSDILANPSVPQGDDTRYQHYMRVYPAWAKAVSRTPRWAAP
;
A
#
# COMPACT_ATOMS: atom_id res chain seq x y z
N MET A 1 13.20 25.15 -74.06
CA MET A 1 14.08 26.01 -74.90
C MET A 1 13.24 27.17 -75.43
N GLY A 2 13.82 28.36 -75.62
CA GLY A 2 13.20 29.46 -76.39
C GLY A 2 12.13 30.31 -75.65
N PRO A 3 12.47 31.54 -75.24
CA PRO A 3 11.51 32.53 -74.72
C PRO A 3 11.15 33.59 -75.78
N THR A 4 10.02 34.30 -75.62
CA THR A 4 9.87 35.71 -76.10
C THR A 4 8.72 36.45 -75.35
N PRO A 5 8.74 37.80 -75.23
CA PRO A 5 7.89 38.58 -74.31
C PRO A 5 6.91 39.54 -75.02
N LEU A 6 6.22 40.43 -74.25
CA LEU A 6 5.72 41.81 -74.56
C LEU A 6 4.82 42.25 -73.36
N THR A 7 5.25 43.05 -72.35
CA THR A 7 5.55 44.51 -72.22
C THR A 7 4.37 45.47 -71.96
N ARG A 8 4.64 46.51 -71.13
CA ARG A 8 3.82 47.73 -70.79
C ARG A 8 2.71 47.50 -69.74
N SER A 9 2.35 48.42 -68.81
CA SER A 9 2.80 49.79 -68.42
C SER A 9 2.04 50.19 -67.11
N ALA A 10 2.50 51.01 -66.14
CA ALA A 10 3.80 51.63 -65.79
C ALA A 10 3.79 52.11 -64.29
N PHE A 11 4.04 53.41 -64.02
CA PHE A 11 4.18 54.12 -62.71
C PHE A 11 5.37 53.66 -61.81
N MET A 12 6.52 54.35 -61.78
CA MET A 12 6.81 55.64 -61.08
C MET A 12 6.66 55.55 -59.55
N HIS A 13 7.64 55.92 -58.70
CA HIS A 13 8.80 56.83 -58.86
C HIS A 13 10.01 56.43 -57.95
N THR A 14 11.24 56.60 -58.46
CA THR A 14 12.42 57.28 -57.84
C THR A 14 12.82 56.96 -56.36
N ILE A 15 13.96 56.30 -56.03
CA ILE A 15 15.38 56.77 -56.01
C ILE A 15 15.64 57.91 -54.99
N THR A 16 16.67 57.99 -54.11
CA THR A 16 17.66 57.05 -53.45
C THR A 16 18.36 57.86 -52.30
N LEU A 17 19.25 57.21 -51.52
CA LEU A 17 20.48 57.76 -50.89
C LEU A 17 20.41 58.61 -49.58
N ALA A 18 20.77 57.91 -48.49
CA ALA A 18 21.94 58.18 -47.62
C ALA A 18 22.03 59.39 -46.65
N ARG A 19 22.18 58.98 -45.36
CA ARG A 19 23.18 59.42 -44.34
C ARG A 19 23.08 60.80 -43.66
N PHE A 20 22.95 60.69 -42.32
CA PHE A 20 23.54 61.53 -41.26
C PHE A 20 23.07 63.00 -41.11
N ALA A 21 22.14 63.20 -40.17
CA ALA A 21 22.15 64.36 -39.27
C ALA A 21 21.70 63.94 -37.86
N ARG A 22 22.46 64.34 -36.83
CA ARG A 22 22.10 64.16 -35.41
C ARG A 22 20.95 65.11 -35.04
N ARG A 23 20.00 64.67 -34.20
CA ARG A 23 19.71 65.30 -32.88
C ARG A 23 18.63 64.55 -32.08
N LEU A 24 18.69 64.79 -30.78
CA LEU A 24 18.01 64.13 -29.68
C LEU A 24 16.48 64.01 -29.83
N ALA A 25 15.95 62.83 -29.50
CA ALA A 25 14.70 62.67 -28.77
C ALA A 25 14.77 61.38 -27.94
N VAL A 26 15.26 61.47 -26.70
CA VAL A 26 15.08 60.39 -25.71
C VAL A 26 13.67 60.54 -25.16
N LEU A 27 12.79 59.61 -25.53
CA LEU A 27 11.48 59.42 -24.88
C LEU A 27 11.28 57.92 -24.71
N GLY A 28 11.21 57.51 -23.44
CA GLY A 28 11.31 56.10 -23.07
C GLY A 28 10.06 55.31 -23.41
N ALA A 29 10.20 54.34 -24.31
CA ALA A 29 9.38 53.15 -24.26
C ALA A 29 9.91 52.29 -23.10
N ALA A 30 9.32 52.46 -21.91
CA ALA A 30 9.55 51.54 -20.81
C ALA A 30 9.03 50.16 -21.23
N VAL A 31 9.95 49.24 -21.55
CA VAL A 31 9.62 47.83 -21.73
C VAL A 31 9.23 47.30 -20.35
N THR A 32 7.94 47.36 -20.05
CA THR A 32 7.33 46.53 -19.01
C THR A 32 7.42 45.08 -19.45
N ALA A 33 8.61 44.52 -19.30
CA ALA A 33 8.78 43.08 -19.23
C ALA A 33 7.87 42.60 -18.10
N ALA A 34 6.71 42.05 -18.47
CA ALA A 34 5.85 41.36 -17.55
C ALA A 34 6.66 40.18 -17.01
N ALA A 35 7.26 40.40 -15.84
CA ALA A 35 7.90 39.36 -15.06
C ALA A 35 6.78 38.43 -14.57
N VAL A 36 6.31 37.56 -15.47
CA VAL A 36 5.62 36.35 -15.10
C VAL A 36 6.57 35.66 -14.13
N PRO A 37 6.20 35.49 -12.84
CA PRO A 37 7.04 34.74 -11.95
C PRO A 37 7.10 33.34 -12.53
N ILE A 38 8.28 32.97 -13.05
CA ILE A 38 8.62 31.57 -13.26
C ILE A 38 8.78 31.01 -11.85
N SER A 39 7.64 30.74 -11.20
CA SER A 39 7.62 29.87 -10.04
C SER A 39 8.38 28.64 -10.46
N PRO A 40 9.48 28.27 -9.79
CA PRO A 40 10.06 26.97 -10.03
C PRO A 40 8.94 25.98 -9.70
N LEU A 41 8.40 25.33 -10.73
CA LEU A 41 7.91 23.98 -10.60
C LEU A 41 9.11 23.21 -10.05
N ALA A 42 9.21 23.16 -8.73
CA ALA A 42 10.09 22.24 -8.06
C ALA A 42 9.72 20.89 -8.67
N ALA A 43 10.64 20.32 -9.44
CA ALA A 43 10.52 18.95 -9.86
C ALA A 43 10.39 18.18 -8.55
N GLN A 44 9.16 17.77 -8.23
CA GLN A 44 8.85 17.12 -6.98
C GLN A 44 9.47 15.75 -7.11
N TRP A 45 10.73 15.65 -6.65
CA TRP A 45 11.51 14.43 -6.67
C TRP A 45 10.63 13.34 -6.10
N SER A 46 10.25 12.38 -6.95
CA SER A 46 9.50 11.22 -6.49
C SER A 46 10.35 10.57 -5.40
N THR A 47 9.84 10.58 -4.17
CA THR A 47 10.46 9.87 -3.06
C THR A 47 10.34 8.39 -3.35
N THR A 48 11.35 7.82 -4.02
CA THR A 48 11.44 6.38 -4.24
C THR A 48 11.71 5.71 -2.91
N TYR A 49 10.66 5.17 -2.30
CA TYR A 49 10.74 4.42 -1.06
C TYR A 49 11.32 3.02 -1.32
N GLU A 50 12.61 2.96 -1.62
CA GLU A 50 13.29 1.67 -1.78
C GLU A 50 13.23 0.87 -0.48
N GLN A 51 12.90 -0.41 -0.64
CA GLN A 51 12.75 -1.41 0.41
C GLN A 51 13.47 -2.67 -0.03
N PHE A 52 14.27 -3.23 0.87
CA PHE A 52 15.11 -4.38 0.54
C PHE A 52 14.88 -5.50 1.53
N TYR A 53 14.83 -6.73 1.02
CA TYR A 53 14.81 -7.93 1.84
C TYR A 53 16.13 -8.01 2.61
N LEU A 54 16.10 -8.09 3.94
CA LEU A 54 17.34 -8.18 4.71
C LEU A 54 18.03 -9.50 4.36
N GLN A 55 19.27 -9.42 3.84
CA GLN A 55 19.99 -10.61 3.39
C GLN A 55 20.28 -11.56 4.55
N ALA A 56 20.00 -12.85 4.33
CA ALA A 56 20.17 -13.92 5.31
C ALA A 56 20.17 -15.32 4.64
N PRO A 57 20.89 -16.32 5.18
CA PRO A 57 20.91 -17.69 4.65
C PRO A 57 19.58 -18.45 4.73
N HIS A 58 18.60 -17.95 5.49
CA HIS A 58 17.26 -18.53 5.63
C HIS A 58 16.25 -17.93 4.64
N ASN A 59 16.60 -16.90 3.87
CA ASN A 59 15.69 -16.25 2.92
C ASN A 59 15.12 -17.26 1.90
N TRP A 60 13.83 -17.15 1.61
CA TRP A 60 13.04 -18.03 0.75
C TRP A 60 12.85 -19.47 1.28
N THR A 61 13.18 -19.76 2.53
CA THR A 61 12.94 -21.09 3.13
C THR A 61 11.43 -21.40 3.25
N PHE A 62 10.59 -20.42 3.63
CA PHE A 62 9.15 -20.63 3.68
C PHE A 62 8.59 -20.87 2.28
N ARG A 63 8.97 -20.02 1.33
CA ARG A 63 8.64 -20.15 -0.10
C ARG A 63 9.02 -21.50 -0.68
N THR A 64 10.19 -22.01 -0.34
CA THR A 64 10.71 -23.31 -0.82
C THR A 64 9.92 -24.47 -0.23
N ASN A 65 9.69 -24.45 1.10
CA ASN A 65 9.07 -25.55 1.84
C ASN A 65 7.53 -25.56 1.75
N TYR A 66 6.88 -24.40 1.71
CA TYR A 66 5.43 -24.23 1.87
C TYR A 66 4.81 -23.48 0.69
N GLN A 67 5.24 -23.83 -0.54
CA GLN A 67 4.94 -23.11 -1.80
C GLN A 67 3.48 -22.68 -2.00
N HIS A 68 2.49 -23.48 -1.60
CA HIS A 68 1.09 -23.08 -1.78
C HIS A 68 0.69 -21.93 -0.84
N ALA A 69 1.13 -21.99 0.42
CA ALA A 69 0.88 -20.93 1.41
C ALA A 69 1.61 -19.63 1.05
N ASP A 70 2.89 -19.70 0.64
CA ASP A 70 3.64 -18.53 0.14
C ASP A 70 2.95 -17.83 -1.03
N ARG A 71 2.41 -18.61 -1.97
CA ARG A 71 1.71 -18.04 -3.13
C ARG A 71 0.41 -17.35 -2.75
N LEU A 72 -0.30 -17.82 -1.71
CA LEU A 72 -1.52 -17.16 -1.24
C LEU A 72 -1.25 -15.73 -0.76
N PHE A 73 -0.07 -15.42 -0.19
CA PHE A 73 0.31 -14.04 0.11
C PHE A 73 0.30 -13.16 -1.16
N ASN A 74 0.86 -13.62 -2.28
CA ASN A 74 0.81 -12.88 -3.55
C ASN A 74 -0.62 -12.67 -4.09
N ALA A 75 -1.57 -13.53 -3.70
CA ALA A 75 -2.99 -13.38 -4.03
C ALA A 75 -3.73 -12.44 -3.05
N PHE A 76 -3.27 -12.34 -1.80
CA PHE A 76 -3.78 -11.41 -0.80
C PHE A 76 -3.32 -9.99 -1.08
N ASP A 77 -2.05 -9.81 -1.44
CA ASP A 77 -1.46 -8.57 -1.96
C ASP A 77 -2.29 -8.05 -3.15
N TYR A 78 -2.52 -8.89 -4.18
CA TYR A 78 -3.43 -8.58 -5.30
C TYR A 78 -4.86 -8.22 -4.84
N GLY A 79 -5.36 -8.91 -3.81
CA GLY A 79 -6.71 -8.71 -3.26
C GLY A 79 -6.91 -7.36 -2.56
N HIS A 80 -5.89 -6.88 -1.85
CA HIS A 80 -5.88 -5.52 -1.28
C HIS A 80 -5.74 -4.47 -2.38
N ALA A 81 -4.79 -4.65 -3.31
CA ALA A 81 -4.59 -3.72 -4.42
C ALA A 81 -5.86 -3.54 -5.28
N ILE A 82 -6.52 -4.63 -5.69
CA ILE A 82 -7.74 -4.52 -6.52
C ILE A 82 -8.93 -3.93 -5.74
N LEU A 83 -8.96 -4.07 -4.41
CA LEU A 83 -9.95 -3.42 -3.55
C LEU A 83 -9.75 -1.90 -3.54
N TYR A 84 -8.54 -1.44 -3.27
CA TYR A 84 -8.22 -0.02 -3.17
C TYR A 84 -8.38 0.70 -4.51
N GLU A 85 -7.87 0.12 -5.61
CA GLU A 85 -8.09 0.62 -6.96
C GLU A 85 -9.59 0.70 -7.32
N THR A 86 -10.39 -0.28 -6.88
CA THR A 86 -11.83 -0.31 -7.18
C THR A 86 -12.60 0.75 -6.40
N LEU A 87 -12.42 0.83 -5.07
CA LEU A 87 -13.07 1.85 -4.24
C LEU A 87 -12.60 3.28 -4.58
N TRP A 88 -11.38 3.43 -5.09
CA TRP A 88 -10.85 4.72 -5.49
C TRP A 88 -11.35 5.19 -6.86
N ARG A 89 -11.21 4.36 -7.91
CA ARG A 89 -11.60 4.77 -9.28
C ARG A 89 -13.09 4.72 -9.55
N PHE A 90 -13.84 3.96 -8.77
CA PHE A 90 -15.26 3.72 -9.01
C PHE A 90 -16.05 3.84 -7.71
N PRO A 91 -15.99 5.00 -7.01
CA PRO A 91 -16.59 5.16 -5.68
C PRO A 91 -18.12 5.01 -5.71
N ASP A 92 -18.76 5.34 -6.83
CA ASP A 92 -20.21 5.23 -7.03
C ASP A 92 -20.61 3.93 -7.79
N ALA A 93 -19.71 2.95 -7.88
CA ALA A 93 -20.04 1.66 -8.49
C ALA A 93 -21.12 0.90 -7.69
N PRO A 94 -21.98 0.11 -8.35
CA PRO A 94 -22.91 -0.75 -7.63
C PRO A 94 -22.16 -1.77 -6.77
N ALA A 95 -22.70 -2.09 -5.60
CA ALA A 95 -22.06 -2.97 -4.62
C ALA A 95 -21.67 -4.35 -5.20
N SER A 96 -22.40 -4.83 -6.22
CA SER A 96 -22.09 -6.05 -6.97
C SER A 96 -20.67 -6.07 -7.55
N ARG A 97 -20.08 -4.91 -7.88
CA ARG A 97 -18.71 -4.83 -8.41
C ARG A 97 -17.68 -5.42 -7.44
N LEU A 98 -17.84 -5.17 -6.14
CA LEU A 98 -17.01 -5.81 -5.11
C LEU A 98 -17.64 -7.13 -4.66
N GLU A 99 -18.88 -7.11 -4.14
CA GLU A 99 -19.53 -8.24 -3.48
C GLU A 99 -19.80 -9.45 -4.39
N VAL A 100 -19.80 -9.27 -5.71
CA VAL A 100 -20.01 -10.34 -6.71
C VAL A 100 -18.82 -10.45 -7.65
N ASP A 101 -18.54 -9.42 -8.46
CA ASP A 101 -17.60 -9.54 -9.58
C ASP A 101 -16.15 -9.77 -9.10
N ARG A 102 -15.61 -8.82 -8.32
CA ARG A 102 -14.26 -8.96 -7.75
C ARG A 102 -14.17 -10.08 -6.71
N TYR A 103 -15.22 -10.29 -5.92
CA TYR A 103 -15.28 -11.41 -4.98
C TYR A 103 -15.13 -12.76 -5.70
N ASN A 104 -15.87 -12.99 -6.78
CA ASN A 104 -15.82 -14.22 -7.57
C ASN A 104 -14.50 -14.35 -8.33
N ASP A 105 -13.99 -13.27 -8.93
CA ASP A 105 -12.65 -13.27 -9.56
C ASP A 105 -11.57 -13.74 -8.57
N LEU A 106 -11.56 -13.18 -7.35
CA LEU A 106 -10.60 -13.56 -6.32
C LEU A 106 -10.80 -15.01 -5.88
N THR A 107 -12.00 -15.36 -5.41
CA THR A 107 -12.26 -16.66 -4.77
C THR A 107 -12.26 -17.85 -5.74
N GLN A 108 -12.70 -17.66 -6.99
CA GLN A 108 -12.84 -18.74 -7.97
C GLN A 108 -11.65 -18.85 -8.93
N LYS A 109 -10.81 -17.80 -9.05
CA LYS A 109 -9.65 -17.79 -9.97
C LYS A 109 -8.34 -17.55 -9.24
N VAL A 110 -8.19 -16.40 -8.57
CA VAL A 110 -6.89 -15.97 -8.02
C VAL A 110 -6.46 -16.83 -6.83
N LEU A 111 -7.34 -17.11 -5.86
CA LEU A 111 -7.03 -17.95 -4.70
C LEU A 111 -6.84 -19.43 -5.07
N ILE A 112 -7.51 -19.90 -6.12
CA ILE A 112 -7.38 -21.27 -6.64
C ILE A 112 -6.04 -21.46 -7.36
N LYS A 113 -5.58 -20.45 -8.10
CA LYS A 113 -4.31 -20.48 -8.85
C LYS A 113 -3.46 -19.24 -8.54
N PRO A 114 -2.93 -19.13 -7.31
CA PRO A 114 -2.28 -17.91 -6.84
C PRO A 114 -0.96 -17.62 -7.58
N PRO A 115 -0.58 -16.32 -7.74
CA PRO A 115 0.62 -15.93 -8.45
C PRO A 115 1.89 -16.61 -7.90
N ARG A 116 2.77 -17.07 -8.79
CA ARG A 116 4.01 -17.77 -8.40
C ARG A 116 5.08 -16.83 -7.85
N ILE A 117 5.06 -15.57 -8.25
CA ILE A 117 5.97 -14.50 -7.83
C ILE A 117 5.16 -13.40 -7.15
N PRO A 118 5.76 -12.62 -6.23
CA PRO A 118 5.20 -11.35 -5.81
C PRO A 118 4.85 -10.48 -7.03
N LEU A 119 3.78 -9.71 -6.91
CA LEU A 119 3.36 -8.78 -7.94
C LEU A 119 3.83 -7.37 -7.57
N GLU A 120 4.14 -6.55 -8.58
CA GLU A 120 4.26 -5.11 -8.38
C GLU A 120 2.86 -4.56 -8.16
N GLU A 121 2.45 -4.40 -6.89
CA GLU A 121 1.11 -3.95 -6.54
C GLU A 121 0.78 -2.60 -7.19
N SER A 122 1.75 -1.70 -7.35
CA SER A 122 1.58 -0.41 -8.06
C SER A 122 1.08 -0.54 -9.51
N ALA A 123 1.29 -1.70 -10.15
CA ALA A 123 0.76 -1.99 -11.49
C ALA A 123 -0.70 -2.48 -11.48
N ILE A 124 -1.20 -2.93 -10.33
CA ILE A 124 -2.58 -3.37 -10.08
C ILE A 124 -3.43 -2.21 -9.53
N GLU A 125 -2.84 -1.38 -8.67
CA GLU A 125 -3.48 -0.22 -8.01
C GLU A 125 -2.86 1.15 -8.38
N PRO A 126 -2.63 1.45 -9.69
CA PRO A 126 -1.88 2.63 -10.10
C PRO A 126 -2.52 3.96 -9.71
N LYS A 127 -3.84 4.00 -9.48
CA LYS A 127 -4.51 5.24 -9.04
C LYS A 127 -4.56 5.38 -7.53
N TYR A 128 -4.69 4.29 -6.77
CA TYR A 128 -4.54 4.37 -5.31
C TYR A 128 -3.09 4.67 -4.90
N ALA A 129 -2.11 4.08 -5.57
CA ALA A 129 -0.69 4.37 -5.34
C ALA A 129 -0.33 5.84 -5.62
N GLN A 130 -1.06 6.53 -6.52
CA GLN A 130 -0.93 7.98 -6.75
C GLN A 130 -1.60 8.81 -5.63
N LEU A 131 -2.67 8.31 -5.02
CA LEU A 131 -3.41 9.00 -3.95
C LEU A 131 -2.72 8.91 -2.59
N ALA A 132 -2.20 7.73 -2.22
CA ALA A 132 -1.69 7.45 -0.89
C ALA A 132 -0.36 6.67 -0.93
N PRO A 133 0.68 7.21 -1.60
CA PRO A 133 1.96 6.50 -1.80
C PRO A 133 2.61 6.10 -0.48
N GLU A 134 2.53 6.94 0.56
CA GLU A 134 3.11 6.62 1.88
C GLU A 134 2.40 5.45 2.54
N ALA A 135 1.05 5.44 2.54
CA ALA A 135 0.27 4.35 3.13
C ALA A 135 0.55 3.02 2.43
N LYS A 136 0.66 3.06 1.09
CA LYS A 136 1.09 1.91 0.29
C LYS A 136 2.44 1.36 0.78
N VAL A 137 3.47 2.20 0.84
CA VAL A 137 4.82 1.70 1.14
C VAL A 137 4.96 1.24 2.60
N MET A 138 4.11 1.71 3.53
CA MET A 138 3.99 1.09 4.86
C MET A 138 3.51 -0.37 4.78
N PHE A 139 2.51 -0.66 3.93
CA PHE A 139 1.99 -2.01 3.73
C PHE A 139 3.07 -2.91 3.12
N ASP A 140 3.71 -2.47 2.04
CA ASP A 140 4.80 -3.19 1.38
C ASP A 140 5.92 -3.56 2.40
N TRP A 141 6.29 -2.61 3.28
CA TRP A 141 7.34 -2.80 4.29
C TRP A 141 6.97 -3.82 5.37
N ALA A 142 5.70 -3.85 5.76
CA ALA A 142 5.19 -4.79 6.77
C ALA A 142 4.92 -6.18 6.19
N HIS A 143 4.48 -6.26 4.92
CA HIS A 143 4.39 -7.51 4.16
C HIS A 143 5.78 -8.15 3.96
N LEU A 144 6.81 -7.34 3.72
CA LEU A 144 8.20 -7.79 3.71
C LEU A 144 8.61 -8.38 5.06
N LEU A 145 8.33 -7.70 6.18
CA LEU A 145 8.60 -8.24 7.52
C LEU A 145 7.88 -9.58 7.74
N HIS A 146 6.59 -9.69 7.41
CA HIS A 146 5.83 -10.96 7.47
C HIS A 146 6.60 -12.09 6.77
N ARG A 147 6.99 -11.88 5.50
CA ARG A 147 7.70 -12.87 4.69
C ARG A 147 9.06 -13.26 5.30
N GLN A 148 9.81 -12.31 5.86
CA GLN A 148 11.08 -12.61 6.52
C GLN A 148 10.91 -13.41 7.83
N LEU A 149 9.88 -13.12 8.63
CA LEU A 149 9.60 -13.92 9.85
C LEU A 149 9.16 -15.34 9.49
N TYR A 150 8.38 -15.51 8.42
CA TYR A 150 8.04 -16.82 7.88
C TYR A 150 9.28 -17.64 7.49
N ASP A 151 10.25 -17.02 6.81
CA ASP A 151 11.51 -17.67 6.46
C ASP A 151 12.32 -18.16 7.68
N VAL A 152 12.38 -17.37 8.76
CA VAL A 152 13.06 -17.76 10.02
C VAL A 152 12.37 -18.96 10.68
N LEU A 153 11.05 -18.94 10.79
CA LEU A 153 10.28 -19.99 11.47
C LEU A 153 10.17 -21.28 10.64
N ALA A 154 10.31 -21.17 9.32
CA ALA A 154 10.37 -22.29 8.39
C ALA A 154 11.73 -23.00 8.30
N ASP A 155 12.80 -22.40 8.84
CA ASP A 155 14.15 -22.96 8.78
C ASP A 155 14.42 -23.93 9.94
N GLU A 156 14.49 -25.22 9.61
CA GLU A 156 14.79 -26.30 10.56
C GLU A 156 16.26 -26.34 10.98
N ARG A 157 17.14 -25.59 10.31
CA ARG A 157 18.57 -25.49 10.69
C ARG A 157 18.79 -24.59 11.90
N LEU A 158 17.83 -23.71 12.20
CA LEU A 158 17.93 -22.74 13.30
C LEU A 158 17.40 -23.33 14.61
N THR A 159 18.18 -23.19 15.69
CA THR A 159 17.66 -23.41 17.06
C THR A 159 16.66 -22.32 17.44
N TRP A 160 15.94 -22.50 18.54
CA TRP A 160 14.98 -21.49 19.01
C TRP A 160 15.64 -20.17 19.40
N GLU A 161 16.85 -20.23 19.95
CA GLU A 161 17.67 -19.07 20.33
C GLU A 161 18.15 -18.32 19.07
N GLN A 162 18.53 -19.06 18.02
CA GLN A 162 18.89 -18.48 16.72
C GLN A 162 17.68 -17.83 16.03
N ARG A 163 16.50 -18.48 16.08
CA ARG A 163 15.25 -17.88 15.57
C ARG A 163 14.93 -16.58 16.30
N ASP A 164 15.05 -16.54 17.62
CA ASP A 164 14.81 -15.32 18.40
C ASP A 164 15.78 -14.19 18.06
N ALA A 165 17.07 -14.51 17.89
CA ALA A 165 18.08 -13.54 17.48
C ALA A 165 17.79 -12.96 16.08
N GLU A 166 17.36 -13.80 15.14
CA GLU A 166 16.98 -13.38 13.79
C GLU A 166 15.67 -12.58 13.75
N VAL A 167 14.61 -13.02 14.45
CA VAL A 167 13.37 -12.23 14.59
C VAL A 167 13.68 -10.86 15.19
N ALA A 168 14.51 -10.79 16.24
CA ALA A 168 14.92 -9.53 16.84
C ALA A 168 15.76 -8.67 15.88
N ARG A 169 16.61 -9.28 15.02
CA ARG A 169 17.37 -8.57 13.97
C ARG A 169 16.45 -7.98 12.90
N LEU A 170 15.47 -8.75 12.45
CA LEU A 170 14.47 -8.35 11.46
C LEU A 170 13.57 -7.22 11.99
N VAL A 171 13.07 -7.32 13.22
CA VAL A 171 12.29 -6.24 13.86
C VAL A 171 13.11 -4.96 14.05
N ARG A 172 14.41 -5.06 14.41
CA ARG A 172 15.31 -3.89 14.45
C ARG A 172 15.51 -3.25 13.08
N TYR A 173 15.68 -4.05 12.03
CA TYR A 173 15.83 -3.56 10.66
C TYR A 173 14.54 -2.91 10.14
N TYR A 174 13.39 -3.56 10.33
CA TYR A 174 12.08 -2.96 10.03
C TYR A 174 11.90 -1.59 10.70
N ARG A 175 12.25 -1.49 11.99
CA ARG A 175 12.19 -0.24 12.77
C ARG A 175 13.26 0.79 12.40
N SER A 176 14.27 0.47 11.57
CA SER A 176 15.26 1.45 11.10
C SER A 176 14.70 2.41 10.05
N ARG A 177 13.50 2.14 9.52
CA ARG A 177 12.68 3.03 8.69
C ARG A 177 11.47 3.54 9.48
N PRO A 178 11.65 4.41 10.49
CA PRO A 178 10.54 4.95 11.29
C PRO A 178 9.60 5.86 10.49
N ASP A 179 9.98 6.23 9.27
CA ASP A 179 9.16 6.87 8.25
C ASP A 179 8.09 5.93 7.67
N LEU A 180 8.37 4.62 7.59
CA LEU A 180 7.50 3.58 7.00
C LEU A 180 6.99 2.53 7.99
N ALA A 181 7.66 2.35 9.13
CA ALA A 181 7.33 1.30 10.07
C ALA A 181 6.04 1.61 10.83
N PHE A 182 5.08 0.68 10.77
CA PHE A 182 4.01 0.61 11.77
C PHE A 182 4.60 0.58 13.18
N SER A 183 3.96 1.32 14.09
CA SER A 183 4.34 1.36 15.49
C SER A 183 4.38 -0.03 16.12
N SER A 184 5.37 -0.28 16.97
CA SER A 184 5.41 -1.46 17.84
C SER A 184 4.71 -1.27 19.19
N LYS A 185 3.77 -0.31 19.25
CA LYS A 185 2.84 -0.12 20.37
C LYS A 185 1.40 -0.32 19.88
N PRO A 186 0.53 -0.98 20.66
CA PRO A 186 -0.86 -1.21 20.25
C PRO A 186 -1.56 0.12 20.01
N LYS A 187 -2.43 0.18 18.99
CA LYS A 187 -3.33 1.31 18.81
C LYS A 187 -4.58 1.13 19.68
N SER A 188 -5.21 2.24 20.06
CA SER A 188 -6.48 2.22 20.77
C SER A 188 -7.63 1.91 19.81
N MET A 189 -8.68 1.26 20.32
CA MET A 189 -9.93 1.07 19.56
C MET A 189 -10.44 2.38 18.95
N LYS A 190 -10.26 3.49 19.68
CA LYS A 190 -10.55 4.84 19.16
C LYS A 190 -9.90 5.14 17.81
N LEU A 191 -8.63 4.78 17.60
CA LEU A 191 -7.95 4.98 16.33
C LEU A 191 -8.34 3.92 15.28
N MET A 192 -8.55 2.67 15.71
CA MET A 192 -8.76 1.54 14.79
C MET A 192 -10.21 1.43 14.28
N GLN A 193 -11.22 1.83 15.07
CA GLN A 193 -12.62 1.48 14.82
C GLN A 193 -13.66 2.53 15.26
N GLU A 194 -13.27 3.61 15.94
CA GLU A 194 -14.22 4.67 16.41
C GLU A 194 -13.99 6.01 15.70
N GLN A 195 -13.49 5.99 14.46
CA GLN A 195 -13.35 7.19 13.64
C GLN A 195 -14.69 7.53 12.95
N PRO A 196 -14.94 8.79 12.54
CA PRO A 196 -16.19 9.17 11.88
C PRO A 196 -16.50 8.38 10.60
N TYR A 197 -15.46 7.85 9.94
CA TYR A 197 -15.60 7.01 8.76
C TYR A 197 -15.77 5.51 9.06
N SER A 198 -15.53 5.07 10.30
CA SER A 198 -15.38 3.65 10.64
C SER A 198 -16.64 2.81 10.38
N LEU A 199 -16.40 1.53 10.10
CA LEU A 199 -17.37 0.51 9.74
C LEU A 199 -18.06 0.71 8.37
N ALA A 200 -17.73 1.76 7.61
CA ALA A 200 -18.35 2.02 6.32
C ALA A 200 -18.11 0.90 5.31
N PHE A 201 -16.89 0.36 5.26
CA PHE A 201 -16.53 -0.73 4.36
C PHE A 201 -17.30 -2.00 4.72
N ARG A 202 -17.19 -2.48 5.97
CA ARG A 202 -17.86 -3.71 6.42
C ARG A 202 -19.40 -3.66 6.35
N LYS A 203 -20.01 -2.47 6.49
CA LYS A 203 -21.45 -2.28 6.35
C LYS A 203 -21.92 -2.33 4.89
N THR A 204 -21.10 -1.80 3.97
CA THR A 204 -21.44 -1.67 2.55
C THR A 204 -21.04 -2.90 1.73
N TYR A 205 -19.92 -3.56 2.12
CA TYR A 205 -19.29 -4.66 1.42
C TYR A 205 -18.94 -5.82 2.39
N PRO A 206 -19.93 -6.45 3.04
CA PRO A 206 -19.69 -7.42 4.10
C PRO A 206 -18.96 -8.70 3.65
N LYS A 207 -19.23 -9.24 2.44
CA LYS A 207 -18.51 -10.42 1.96
C LYS A 207 -17.05 -10.09 1.64
N PHE A 208 -16.81 -8.95 1.00
CA PHE A 208 -15.45 -8.54 0.64
C PHE A 208 -14.63 -8.20 1.89
N ASN A 209 -15.22 -7.51 2.85
CA ASN A 209 -14.60 -7.26 4.16
C ASN A 209 -14.25 -8.56 4.88
N GLY A 210 -15.19 -9.52 4.95
CA GLY A 210 -14.93 -10.83 5.54
C GLY A 210 -13.82 -11.61 4.82
N LEU A 211 -13.68 -11.45 3.49
CA LEU A 211 -12.60 -12.05 2.71
C LEU A 211 -11.23 -11.47 3.05
N ILE A 212 -11.14 -10.13 3.17
CA ILE A 212 -9.93 -9.43 3.62
C ILE A 212 -9.53 -9.86 5.03
N TRP A 213 -10.47 -9.92 5.98
CA TRP A 213 -10.18 -10.47 7.31
C TRP A 213 -9.80 -11.96 7.27
N GLY A 214 -10.32 -12.73 6.32
CA GLY A 214 -9.86 -14.09 6.04
C GLY A 214 -8.39 -14.16 5.61
N TYR A 215 -7.91 -13.17 4.84
CA TYR A 215 -6.50 -13.05 4.46
C TYR A 215 -5.64 -12.77 5.70
N HIS A 216 -6.02 -11.76 6.51
CA HIS A 216 -5.33 -11.41 7.75
C HIS A 216 -5.28 -12.60 8.73
N TRP A 217 -6.40 -13.35 8.85
CA TRP A 217 -6.44 -14.58 9.64
C TRP A 217 -5.41 -15.61 9.17
N LEU A 218 -5.27 -15.86 7.86
CA LEU A 218 -4.26 -16.80 7.36
C LEU A 218 -2.83 -16.25 7.49
N GLN A 219 -2.63 -14.95 7.25
CA GLN A 219 -1.33 -14.26 7.38
C GLN A 219 -0.79 -14.24 8.82
N MET A 220 -1.62 -14.50 9.83
CA MET A 220 -1.18 -14.74 11.21
C MET A 220 -1.23 -16.22 11.60
N GLY A 221 -2.29 -16.94 11.19
CA GLY A 221 -2.54 -18.34 11.54
C GLY A 221 -1.54 -19.34 10.97
N LEU A 222 -0.66 -18.93 10.05
CA LEU A 222 0.47 -19.71 9.57
C LEU A 222 1.71 -19.62 10.49
N TYR A 223 1.79 -18.68 11.43
CA TYR A 223 2.87 -18.65 12.43
C TYR A 223 2.74 -19.78 13.45
N GLU A 224 1.56 -19.96 14.02
CA GLU A 224 1.28 -21.00 15.01
C GLU A 224 1.73 -22.41 14.58
N PRO A 225 1.38 -22.95 13.39
CA PRO A 225 1.80 -24.28 12.96
C PRO A 225 3.31 -24.44 12.81
N LEU A 226 4.03 -23.37 12.43
CA LEU A 226 5.50 -23.37 12.34
C LEU A 226 6.18 -23.39 13.72
N MET A 227 5.47 -22.94 14.77
CA MET A 227 5.96 -22.91 16.14
C MET A 227 5.54 -24.10 16.99
N VAL A 228 4.33 -24.65 16.79
CA VAL A 228 3.84 -25.80 17.57
C VAL A 228 4.37 -27.14 17.06
N GLY A 229 4.60 -27.27 15.75
CA GLY A 229 5.01 -28.56 15.16
C GLY A 229 6.44 -28.92 15.53
N ALA A 230 6.62 -30.09 16.15
CA ALA A 230 7.91 -30.60 16.61
C ALA A 230 8.78 -31.14 15.46
N THR A 231 8.17 -31.54 14.34
CA THR A 231 8.88 -32.05 13.16
C THR A 231 8.47 -31.33 11.88
N ARG A 232 9.34 -31.35 10.85
CA ARG A 232 9.03 -30.81 9.52
C ARG A 232 7.73 -31.40 8.93
N THR A 233 7.50 -32.70 9.11
CA THR A 233 6.28 -33.39 8.64
C THR A 233 5.02 -32.89 9.35
N GLU A 234 5.12 -32.64 10.66
CA GLU A 234 4.03 -32.11 11.46
C GLU A 234 3.71 -30.65 11.11
N LYS A 235 4.72 -29.77 11.04
CA LYS A 235 4.54 -28.39 10.57
C LYS A 235 3.90 -28.34 9.18
N GLN A 236 4.31 -29.21 8.28
CA GLN A 236 3.71 -29.38 6.94
C GLN A 236 2.25 -29.82 6.99
N ALA A 237 1.88 -30.75 7.87
CA ALA A 237 0.49 -31.16 8.07
C ALA A 237 -0.36 -30.01 8.64
N LEU A 238 0.16 -29.31 9.66
CA LEU A 238 -0.54 -28.21 10.32
C LEU A 238 -0.68 -26.98 9.40
N VAL A 239 0.35 -26.59 8.65
CA VAL A 239 0.26 -25.53 7.62
C VAL A 239 -0.81 -25.87 6.57
N ARG A 240 -0.86 -27.12 6.09
CA ARG A 240 -1.94 -27.55 5.17
C ARG A 240 -3.32 -27.49 5.83
N ALA A 241 -3.43 -27.84 7.11
CA ALA A 241 -4.69 -27.73 7.86
C ALA A 241 -5.14 -26.27 8.04
N THR A 242 -4.22 -25.34 8.34
CA THR A 242 -4.53 -23.89 8.41
C THR A 242 -5.00 -23.36 7.05
N VAL A 243 -4.32 -23.71 5.95
CA VAL A 243 -4.75 -23.32 4.59
C VAL A 243 -6.12 -23.92 4.25
N ALA A 244 -6.34 -25.20 4.54
CA ALA A 244 -7.66 -25.83 4.34
C ALA A 244 -8.75 -25.15 5.18
N ARG A 245 -8.43 -24.72 6.41
CA ARG A 245 -9.37 -23.99 7.27
C ARG A 245 -9.71 -22.61 6.70
N PHE A 246 -8.76 -21.89 6.11
CA PHE A 246 -9.03 -20.66 5.37
C PHE A 246 -10.03 -20.91 4.22
N PHE A 247 -9.80 -21.92 3.38
CA PHE A 247 -10.74 -22.24 2.30
C PHE A 247 -12.12 -22.68 2.80
N GLN A 248 -12.22 -23.36 3.96
CA GLN A 248 -13.51 -23.66 4.59
C GLN A 248 -14.32 -22.40 4.96
N MET A 249 -13.67 -21.28 5.28
CA MET A 249 -14.35 -20.00 5.55
C MET A 249 -15.07 -19.44 4.30
N LEU A 250 -14.71 -19.91 3.11
CA LEU A 250 -15.30 -19.46 1.84
C LEU A 250 -16.55 -20.27 1.42
N ASN A 251 -16.93 -21.32 2.18
CA ASN A 251 -18.02 -22.24 1.80
C ASN A 251 -19.44 -21.70 2.07
N ASP A 252 -19.64 -20.84 3.06
CA ASP A 252 -20.96 -20.36 3.51
C ASP A 252 -20.93 -18.85 3.78
N VAL A 253 -20.58 -18.09 2.75
CA VAL A 253 -20.26 -16.66 2.86
C VAL A 253 -21.52 -15.79 2.83
N PRO A 254 -21.62 -14.73 3.66
CA PRO A 254 -20.59 -14.23 4.59
C PRO A 254 -20.58 -14.89 5.97
N ARG A 255 -21.47 -15.85 6.28
CA ARG A 255 -21.64 -16.41 7.64
C ARG A 255 -20.38 -17.09 8.19
N SER A 256 -19.63 -17.79 7.34
CA SER A 256 -18.40 -18.51 7.70
C SER A 256 -17.11 -17.67 7.68
N LEU A 257 -17.19 -16.40 7.27
CA LEU A 257 -16.05 -15.47 7.33
C LEU A 257 -15.92 -14.87 8.75
N PRO A 258 -14.76 -14.28 9.10
CA PRO A 258 -14.65 -13.50 10.33
C PRO A 258 -15.67 -12.35 10.38
N HIS A 259 -16.26 -12.12 11.55
CA HIS A 259 -17.19 -11.00 11.83
C HIS A 259 -16.55 -9.87 12.66
N GLN A 260 -15.29 -10.04 13.03
CA GLN A 260 -14.43 -9.04 13.69
C GLN A 260 -13.02 -9.15 13.12
N MET A 261 -12.25 -8.06 13.17
CA MET A 261 -10.85 -8.06 12.78
C MET A 261 -10.08 -9.13 13.59
N PRO A 262 -9.43 -10.11 12.95
CA PRO A 262 -8.63 -11.08 13.67
C PRO A 262 -7.42 -10.40 14.31
N MET A 263 -7.11 -10.76 15.55
CA MET A 263 -5.95 -10.25 16.30
C MET A 263 -4.94 -11.38 16.53
N THR A 264 -3.64 -11.10 16.45
CA THR A 264 -2.57 -12.10 16.50
C THR A 264 -2.65 -12.97 17.75
N VAL A 265 -2.97 -12.37 18.91
CA VAL A 265 -3.10 -13.11 20.20
C VAL A 265 -4.21 -14.16 20.19
N ALA A 266 -5.28 -13.98 19.41
CA ALA A 266 -6.38 -14.93 19.28
C ALA A 266 -6.13 -15.99 18.20
N VAL A 267 -5.33 -15.67 17.17
CA VAL A 267 -5.11 -16.51 15.98
C VAL A 267 -3.83 -17.35 16.09
N ALA A 268 -2.77 -16.79 16.67
CA ALA A 268 -1.45 -17.40 16.82
C ALA A 268 -0.86 -17.11 18.22
N PRO A 269 -1.45 -17.69 19.29
CA PRO A 269 -1.11 -17.34 20.66
C PRO A 269 0.35 -17.63 21.06
N LYS A 270 1.01 -18.67 20.52
CA LYS A 270 2.44 -18.90 20.80
C LYS A 270 3.34 -17.90 20.10
N PHE A 271 2.96 -17.47 18.89
CA PHE A 271 3.64 -16.37 18.20
C PHE A 271 3.48 -15.06 18.97
N ALA A 272 2.27 -14.74 19.42
CA ALA A 272 1.97 -13.56 20.22
C ALA A 272 2.75 -13.53 21.55
N ALA A 273 2.83 -14.67 22.25
CA ALA A 273 3.56 -14.78 23.50
C ALA A 273 5.08 -14.65 23.33
N ARG A 274 5.65 -15.21 22.26
CA ARG A 274 7.11 -15.21 22.02
C ARG A 274 7.61 -13.92 21.36
N TYR A 275 6.84 -13.38 20.41
CA TYR A 275 7.19 -12.21 19.59
C TYR A 275 6.11 -11.12 19.69
N PRO A 276 5.86 -10.57 20.89
CA PRO A 276 4.81 -9.58 21.10
C PRO A 276 5.03 -8.31 20.27
N GLU A 277 6.28 -7.92 20.03
CA GLU A 277 6.58 -6.73 19.23
C GLU A 277 6.16 -6.87 17.77
N ALA A 278 6.47 -8.01 17.13
CA ALA A 278 6.04 -8.31 15.77
C ALA A 278 4.52 -8.46 15.66
N SER A 279 3.90 -9.10 16.66
CA SER A 279 2.45 -9.29 16.74
C SER A 279 1.69 -7.96 16.77
N ILE A 280 2.18 -7.00 17.57
CA ILE A 280 1.62 -5.64 17.62
C ILE A 280 1.79 -4.90 16.29
N ILE A 281 2.92 -5.10 15.59
CA ILE A 281 3.15 -4.52 14.26
C ILE A 281 2.11 -5.07 13.26
N PHE A 282 1.81 -6.38 13.29
CA PHE A 282 0.85 -7.00 12.39
C PHE A 282 -0.61 -6.68 12.74
N ASP A 283 -0.97 -6.64 14.02
CA ASP A 283 -2.28 -6.15 14.47
C ASP A 283 -2.53 -4.70 13.99
N ASN A 284 -1.49 -3.85 14.04
CA ASN A 284 -1.54 -2.49 13.54
C ASN A 284 -1.63 -2.42 11.99
N LEU A 285 -0.91 -3.28 11.26
CA LEU A 285 -0.98 -3.43 9.81
C LEU A 285 -2.41 -3.77 9.36
N HIS A 286 -2.98 -4.86 9.86
CA HIS A 286 -4.30 -5.34 9.48
C HIS A 286 -5.40 -4.32 9.83
N SER A 287 -5.29 -3.66 10.99
CA SER A 287 -6.21 -2.58 11.38
C SER A 287 -6.12 -1.36 10.48
N MET A 288 -4.93 -1.01 9.96
CA MET A 288 -4.78 0.08 8.99
C MET A 288 -5.40 -0.29 7.63
N HIS A 289 -5.32 -1.56 7.19
CA HIS A 289 -6.03 -2.00 5.97
C HIS A 289 -7.56 -1.79 6.08
N ASP A 290 -8.15 -2.03 7.26
CA ASP A 290 -9.58 -1.75 7.54
C ASP A 290 -9.87 -0.25 7.46
N VAL A 291 -9.04 0.57 8.11
CA VAL A 291 -9.18 2.04 8.14
C VAL A 291 -9.04 2.66 6.75
N VAL A 292 -8.10 2.20 5.92
CA VAL A 292 -7.99 2.63 4.51
C VAL A 292 -9.26 2.28 3.73
N SER A 293 -9.79 1.06 3.93
CA SER A 293 -11.01 0.61 3.25
C SER A 293 -12.23 1.44 3.69
N ASP A 294 -12.37 1.71 4.99
CA ASP A 294 -13.42 2.56 5.54
C ASP A 294 -13.34 3.99 4.99
N ILE A 295 -12.14 4.59 4.89
CA ILE A 295 -11.94 5.93 4.30
C ILE A 295 -12.40 5.97 2.82
N LEU A 296 -12.08 4.94 2.03
CA LEU A 296 -12.47 4.88 0.61
C LEU A 296 -13.96 4.55 0.41
N ALA A 297 -14.55 3.76 1.30
CA ALA A 297 -15.95 3.34 1.23
C ALA A 297 -16.93 4.36 1.86
N ASN A 298 -16.46 5.30 2.69
CA ASN A 298 -17.35 6.21 3.39
C ASN A 298 -17.79 7.41 2.52
N PRO A 299 -19.10 7.64 2.30
CA PRO A 299 -19.59 8.73 1.46
C PRO A 299 -19.43 10.12 2.09
N SER A 300 -19.22 10.21 3.41
CA SER A 300 -18.95 11.47 4.12
C SER A 300 -17.48 11.91 4.04
N VAL A 301 -16.60 11.10 3.45
CA VAL A 301 -15.22 11.49 3.11
C VAL A 301 -15.22 11.98 1.65
N PRO A 302 -15.04 13.29 1.39
CA PRO A 302 -15.15 13.83 0.04
C PRO A 302 -14.21 13.14 -0.96
N GLN A 303 -14.73 12.84 -2.15
CA GLN A 303 -14.05 12.00 -3.14
C GLN A 303 -12.86 12.67 -3.85
N GLY A 304 -12.71 14.01 -3.75
CA GLY A 304 -11.61 14.72 -4.41
C GLY A 304 -10.24 14.40 -3.82
N ASP A 305 -9.26 14.17 -4.71
CA ASP A 305 -7.89 13.73 -4.44
C ASP A 305 -7.26 14.43 -3.24
N ASP A 306 -7.20 15.77 -3.25
CA ASP A 306 -6.64 16.57 -2.15
C ASP A 306 -7.31 16.26 -0.80
N THR A 307 -8.64 16.12 -0.76
CA THR A 307 -9.36 15.95 0.51
C THR A 307 -9.18 14.54 1.06
N ARG A 308 -9.28 13.50 0.22
CA ARG A 308 -8.98 12.12 0.64
C ARG A 308 -7.52 11.98 1.07
N TYR A 309 -6.59 12.58 0.33
CA TYR A 309 -5.19 12.66 0.74
C TYR A 309 -5.00 13.37 2.09
N GLN A 310 -5.67 14.51 2.34
CA GLN A 310 -5.64 15.15 3.67
C GLN A 310 -6.21 14.25 4.79
N HIS A 311 -7.22 13.41 4.50
CA HIS A 311 -7.68 12.41 5.47
C HIS A 311 -6.62 11.34 5.73
N TYR A 312 -5.96 10.81 4.70
CA TYR A 312 -4.83 9.89 4.87
C TYR A 312 -3.68 10.53 5.66
N MET A 313 -3.25 11.74 5.32
CA MET A 313 -2.12 12.42 5.98
C MET A 313 -2.41 12.87 7.42
N ARG A 314 -3.67 12.90 7.85
CA ARG A 314 -4.04 13.05 9.28
C ARG A 314 -3.93 11.73 10.03
N VAL A 315 -4.26 10.62 9.37
CA VAL A 315 -4.29 9.28 9.96
C VAL A 315 -2.88 8.67 9.98
N TYR A 316 -2.15 8.76 8.87
CA TYR A 316 -0.81 8.20 8.64
C TYR A 316 0.19 8.42 9.80
N PRO A 317 0.39 9.65 10.34
CA PRO A 317 1.37 9.88 11.39
C PRO A 317 0.99 9.26 12.74
N ALA A 318 -0.27 8.85 12.92
CA ALA A 318 -0.72 8.12 14.11
C ALA A 318 -0.33 6.63 14.03
N TRP A 319 -0.12 6.07 12.84
CA TRP A 319 0.32 4.69 12.60
C TRP A 319 1.85 4.60 12.49
N ALA A 320 2.46 5.44 11.67
CA ALA A 320 3.88 5.47 11.28
C ALA A 320 4.84 6.02 12.35
N LYS A 321 4.63 5.73 13.65
CA LYS A 321 5.52 6.21 14.73
C LYS A 321 5.75 5.20 15.84
N ALA A 322 7.01 4.84 16.04
CA ALA A 322 7.54 4.22 17.26
C ALA A 322 7.96 5.26 18.34
N VAL A 323 7.61 6.55 18.14
CA VAL A 323 8.18 7.66 18.91
C VAL A 323 7.39 7.96 20.18
N SER A 324 8.06 7.83 21.32
CA SER A 324 7.67 8.41 22.60
C SER A 324 7.63 9.94 22.54
N ARG A 325 6.43 10.51 22.36
CA ARG A 325 6.12 11.87 22.83
C ARG A 325 4.75 11.85 23.48
N THR A 326 4.73 12.12 24.78
CA THR A 326 3.51 12.42 25.54
C THR A 326 2.73 13.50 24.78
N PRO A 327 1.44 13.29 24.45
CA PRO A 327 0.69 14.29 23.73
C PRO A 327 0.59 15.58 24.55
N ARG A 328 0.85 16.75 23.92
CA ARG A 328 0.75 18.07 24.59
C ARG A 328 -0.69 18.49 24.95
N TRP A 329 -1.67 17.59 24.85
CA TRP A 329 -3.01 17.75 25.42
C TRP A 329 -3.17 17.05 26.79
N ALA A 330 -2.11 16.40 27.30
CA ALA A 330 -2.06 15.78 28.62
C ALA A 330 -1.07 16.51 29.54
N ALA A 331 -1.43 17.74 29.90
CA ALA A 331 -1.01 18.46 31.09
C ALA A 331 -2.23 19.28 31.57
N PRO A 332 -2.44 19.44 32.89
CA PRO A 332 -3.65 20.07 33.45
C PRO A 332 -3.78 21.56 33.10
#